data_AF-A0A3M0ZA33-F1
#
_entry.id   AF-A0A3M0ZA33-F1
#
_cell.length_a   1.000
_cell.length_b   1.000
_cell.length_c   1.000
_cell.angle_alpha   90.00
_cell.angle_beta   90.00
_cell.angle_gamma   90.00
#
_symmetry.space_group_name_H-M   'P 1'
#
loop_
_entity.id
_entity.type
_entity.pdbx_description
1 polymer ?
#
loop_
_entity_poly.entity_id
_entity_poly.type
_entity_poly.pdbx_seq_one_letter_code
_entity_poly.pdbx_strand_id
1 'polypeptide(L)'
;MRHPIFSIAKHPTMYLAFPDLTMTHTGRLWCCYNRCKHHHDRSVTQIFLQYSDDWGTTWSEPQPLMECLDHDPEERFWNCPRLSTLSDGRIVAVVDQIKGLKCRHSQAREQINRLWFSDDNGHHWQGPLPTPVKGIVPDQLIELRHGPF
;
A
#
# COMPACT_ATOMS: atom_id res chain seq x y z
N MET A 1 -8.88 33.00 -1.50
CA MET A 1 -7.77 32.53 -2.37
C MET A 1 -7.99 31.04 -2.61
N ARG A 2 -7.95 30.52 -3.84
CA ARG A 2 -8.06 29.07 -4.09
C ARG A 2 -6.68 28.46 -3.87
N HIS A 3 -6.59 27.41 -3.05
CA HIS A 3 -5.36 26.65 -2.92
C HIS A 3 -5.08 25.89 -4.24
N PRO A 4 -3.82 25.77 -4.66
CA PRO A 4 -3.48 24.97 -5.83
C PRO A 4 -3.84 23.49 -5.61
N ILE A 5 -4.22 22.80 -6.67
CA ILE A 5 -4.53 21.36 -6.67
C ILE A 5 -3.49 20.66 -7.53
N PHE A 6 -2.76 19.71 -6.94
CA PHE A 6 -1.77 18.90 -7.62
C PHE A 6 -2.26 17.45 -7.74
N SER A 7 -2.03 16.82 -8.89
CA SER A 7 -2.40 15.42 -9.13
C SER A 7 -1.20 14.53 -8.84
N ILE A 8 -1.41 13.48 -8.03
CA ILE A 8 -0.35 12.51 -7.70
C ILE A 8 -0.23 11.45 -8.79
N ALA A 9 -1.35 10.83 -9.18
CA ALA A 9 -1.36 9.74 -10.14
C ALA A 9 -2.58 9.83 -11.06
N LYS A 10 -2.39 9.47 -12.33
CA LYS A 10 -3.45 9.26 -13.30
C LYS A 10 -3.03 8.16 -14.26
N HIS A 11 -3.91 7.21 -14.51
CA HIS A 11 -3.68 6.16 -15.49
C HIS A 11 -4.84 6.13 -16.49
N PRO A 12 -4.59 6.01 -17.81
CA PRO A 12 -5.66 6.11 -18.82
C PRO A 12 -6.68 4.97 -18.75
N THR A 13 -6.24 3.78 -18.31
CA THR A 13 -7.04 2.54 -18.41
C THR A 13 -7.16 1.76 -17.10
N MET A 14 -6.46 2.16 -16.05
CA MET A 14 -6.41 1.41 -14.79
C MET A 14 -7.14 2.18 -13.71
N TYR A 15 -7.84 1.46 -12.87
CA TYR A 15 -8.47 1.96 -11.67
C TYR A 15 -7.41 2.20 -10.59
N LEU A 16 -7.34 3.44 -10.09
CA LEU A 16 -6.46 3.84 -8.99
C LEU A 16 -7.32 4.10 -7.74
N ALA A 17 -6.99 3.48 -6.63
CA ALA A 17 -7.79 3.59 -5.42
C ALA A 17 -7.00 3.41 -4.13
N PHE A 18 -7.68 3.73 -3.02
CA PHE A 18 -7.17 3.61 -1.66
C PHE A 18 -5.83 4.35 -1.46
N PRO A 19 -5.76 5.64 -1.84
CA PRO A 19 -4.56 6.41 -1.59
C PRO A 19 -4.35 6.60 -0.08
N ASP A 20 -3.09 6.59 0.34
CA ASP A 20 -2.68 7.00 1.68
C ASP A 20 -1.32 7.70 1.61
N LEU A 21 -1.05 8.56 2.60
CA LEU A 21 0.14 9.41 2.65
C LEU A 21 0.84 9.28 3.99
N THR A 22 2.17 9.28 3.96
CA THR A 22 3.00 9.53 5.14
C THR A 22 4.11 10.52 4.80
N MET A 23 4.68 11.16 5.83
CA MET A 23 5.84 12.03 5.70
C MET A 23 7.00 11.43 6.49
N THR A 24 8.17 11.33 5.89
CA THR A 24 9.37 10.86 6.57
C THR A 24 9.99 11.97 7.42
N HIS A 25 10.93 11.64 8.31
CA HIS A 25 11.62 12.65 9.12
C HIS A 25 12.47 13.62 8.30
N THR A 26 12.79 13.29 7.04
CA THR A 26 13.49 14.20 6.12
C THR A 26 12.54 15.17 5.41
N GLY A 27 11.22 15.08 5.66
CA GLY A 27 10.19 15.89 4.98
C GLY A 27 9.73 15.35 3.63
N ARG A 28 10.21 14.18 3.20
CA ARG A 28 9.71 13.52 1.97
C ARG A 28 8.30 12.99 2.21
N LEU A 29 7.37 13.31 1.32
CA LEU A 29 6.05 12.69 1.29
C LEU A 29 6.11 11.40 0.50
N TRP A 30 5.48 10.35 0.99
CA TRP A 30 5.21 9.11 0.26
C TRP A 30 3.71 8.91 0.13
N CYS A 31 3.26 8.62 -1.09
CA CYS A 31 1.90 8.23 -1.41
C CYS A 31 1.88 6.77 -1.86
N CYS A 32 1.04 5.95 -1.24
CA CYS A 32 0.72 4.62 -1.74
C CYS A 32 -0.67 4.58 -2.34
N TYR A 33 -0.91 3.70 -3.30
CA TYR A 33 -2.25 3.41 -3.82
C TYR A 33 -2.28 2.05 -4.50
N ASN A 34 -3.49 1.51 -4.64
CA ASN A 34 -3.73 0.35 -5.48
C ASN A 34 -3.92 0.74 -6.94
N ARG A 35 -3.36 -0.05 -7.85
CA ARG A 35 -3.66 -0.01 -9.29
C ARG A 35 -4.22 -1.36 -9.70
N CYS A 36 -5.46 -1.39 -10.16
CA CYS A 36 -6.08 -2.60 -10.72
C CYS A 36 -6.90 -2.32 -11.97
N LYS A 37 -7.36 -3.37 -12.66
CA LYS A 37 -8.12 -3.20 -13.91
C LYS A 37 -9.49 -2.54 -13.67
N HIS A 38 -10.21 -2.98 -12.65
CA HIS A 38 -11.47 -2.38 -12.21
C HIS A 38 -11.72 -2.74 -10.74
N HIS A 39 -12.58 -2.00 -10.03
CA HIS A 39 -12.87 -2.29 -8.61
C HIS A 39 -13.46 -3.71 -8.38
N HIS A 40 -14.10 -4.28 -9.40
CA HIS A 40 -14.58 -5.67 -9.45
C HIS A 40 -13.66 -6.65 -10.22
N ASP A 41 -12.64 -6.16 -10.92
CA ASP A 41 -11.71 -6.98 -11.71
C ASP A 41 -10.31 -6.87 -11.12
N ARG A 42 -9.96 -7.87 -10.32
CA ARG A 42 -8.66 -7.99 -9.64
C ARG A 42 -7.68 -8.87 -10.41
N SER A 43 -7.95 -9.13 -11.70
CA SER A 43 -7.07 -9.95 -12.54
C SER A 43 -5.66 -9.37 -12.71
N VAL A 44 -5.54 -8.05 -12.56
CA VAL A 44 -4.26 -7.35 -12.48
C VAL A 44 -4.36 -6.40 -11.31
N THR A 45 -3.45 -6.52 -10.35
CA THR A 45 -3.40 -5.65 -9.17
C THR A 45 -1.96 -5.47 -8.69
N GLN A 46 -1.62 -4.25 -8.31
CA GLN A 46 -0.32 -3.95 -7.73
C GLN A 46 -0.43 -2.72 -6.83
N ILE A 47 0.39 -2.69 -5.77
CA ILE A 47 0.54 -1.50 -4.93
C ILE A 47 1.67 -0.66 -5.49
N PHE A 48 1.37 0.62 -5.71
CA PHE A 48 2.32 1.62 -6.18
C PHE A 48 2.62 2.63 -5.10
N LEU A 49 3.83 3.18 -5.19
CA LEU A 49 4.39 4.23 -4.36
C LEU A 49 4.87 5.36 -5.28
N GLN A 50 4.67 6.60 -4.85
CA GLN A 50 5.31 7.78 -5.41
C GLN A 50 5.74 8.69 -4.26
N TYR A 51 6.84 9.42 -4.43
CA TYR A 51 7.29 10.38 -3.44
C TYR A 51 7.30 11.80 -3.97
N SER A 52 7.29 12.76 -3.05
CA SER A 52 7.48 14.18 -3.32
C SER A 52 8.45 14.78 -2.31
N ASP A 53 9.40 15.58 -2.82
CA ASP A 53 10.37 16.34 -2.03
C ASP A 53 10.03 17.84 -1.98
N ASP A 54 8.89 18.25 -2.55
CA ASP A 54 8.46 19.65 -2.72
C ASP A 54 7.01 19.88 -2.24
N TRP A 55 6.65 19.20 -1.15
CA TRP A 55 5.36 19.33 -0.47
C TRP A 55 4.15 18.99 -1.35
N GLY A 56 4.32 18.02 -2.26
CA GLY A 56 3.26 17.49 -3.11
C GLY A 56 3.04 18.30 -4.40
N THR A 57 3.93 19.23 -4.72
CA THR A 57 3.88 20.02 -5.96
C THR A 57 4.23 19.16 -7.17
N THR A 58 5.26 18.32 -7.05
CA THR A 58 5.68 17.32 -8.03
C THR A 58 5.86 15.95 -7.37
N TRP A 59 5.73 14.89 -8.18
CA TRP A 59 5.79 13.50 -7.73
C TRP A 59 6.75 12.70 -8.62
N SER A 60 7.45 11.74 -8.02
CA SER A 60 8.28 10.77 -8.73
C SER A 60 7.46 9.93 -9.70
N GLU A 61 8.12 9.23 -10.61
CA GLU A 61 7.47 8.16 -11.37
C GLU A 61 6.90 7.07 -10.42
N PRO A 62 5.80 6.39 -10.80
CA PRO A 62 5.23 5.29 -10.03
C PRO A 62 6.21 4.12 -9.87
N GLN A 63 6.47 3.75 -8.62
CA GLN A 63 7.31 2.60 -8.27
C GLN A 63 6.46 1.52 -7.61
N PRO A 64 6.56 0.24 -8.01
CA PRO A 64 5.81 -0.80 -7.35
C PRO A 64 6.40 -1.09 -5.95
N LEU A 65 5.55 -1.27 -4.94
CA LEU A 65 5.98 -1.69 -3.58
C LEU A 65 6.66 -3.07 -3.61
N MET A 66 6.27 -3.89 -4.59
CA MET A 66 6.80 -5.23 -4.80
C MET A 66 6.83 -5.54 -6.30
N GLU A 67 7.80 -6.34 -6.71
CA GLU A 67 7.77 -6.91 -8.05
C GLU A 67 6.43 -7.63 -8.28
N CYS A 68 5.92 -7.50 -9.51
CA CYS A 68 4.76 -8.28 -9.90
C CYS A 68 5.21 -9.74 -9.96
N LEU A 69 4.95 -10.49 -8.92
CA LEU A 69 5.05 -11.94 -9.01
C LEU A 69 3.99 -12.37 -10.03
N ASP A 70 4.39 -13.11 -11.07
CA ASP A 70 3.45 -13.81 -11.95
C ASP A 70 2.59 -14.69 -11.05
N HIS A 71 1.42 -14.17 -10.73
CA HIS A 71 0.44 -14.81 -9.88
C HIS A 71 -0.83 -14.81 -10.67
N ASP A 72 -1.43 -15.99 -10.74
CA ASP A 72 -2.82 -16.04 -11.09
C ASP A 72 -3.58 -15.17 -10.06
N PRO A 73 -4.16 -14.04 -10.48
CA PRO A 73 -4.96 -13.19 -9.60
C PRO A 73 -6.13 -13.96 -8.95
N GLU A 74 -6.52 -15.10 -9.53
CA GLU A 74 -7.53 -16.00 -9.00
C GLU A 74 -7.05 -16.72 -7.74
N GLU A 75 -5.74 -16.82 -7.50
CA GLU A 75 -5.13 -17.35 -6.27
C GLU A 75 -5.00 -16.29 -5.17
N ARG A 76 -4.46 -15.10 -5.49
CA ARG A 76 -4.25 -14.01 -4.51
C ARG A 76 -4.21 -12.62 -5.15
N PHE A 77 -4.66 -11.60 -4.42
CA PHE A 77 -4.46 -10.20 -4.81
C PHE A 77 -4.22 -9.27 -3.61
N TRP A 78 -3.53 -8.17 -3.88
CA TRP A 78 -3.32 -7.03 -2.97
C TRP A 78 -4.39 -5.98 -3.20
N ASN A 79 -4.89 -5.36 -2.13
CA ASN A 79 -6.08 -4.50 -2.22
C ASN A 79 -5.86 -3.10 -1.67
N CYS A 80 -5.72 -2.92 -0.35
CA CYS A 80 -5.77 -1.61 0.28
C CYS A 80 -4.49 -1.33 1.08
N PRO A 81 -3.59 -0.48 0.56
CA PRO A 81 -2.35 -0.14 1.26
C PRO A 81 -2.56 1.03 2.24
N ARG A 82 -1.80 1.04 3.34
CA ARG A 82 -1.62 2.18 4.24
C ARG A 82 -0.15 2.38 4.55
N LEU A 83 0.26 3.62 4.80
CA LEU A 83 1.62 3.98 5.18
C LEU A 83 1.66 4.60 6.57
N SER A 84 2.75 4.36 7.29
CA SER A 84 3.03 5.06 8.53
C SER A 84 4.53 5.24 8.69
N THR A 85 4.96 6.44 9.06
CA THR A 85 6.34 6.69 9.49
C THR A 85 6.43 6.40 10.98
N LEU A 86 7.35 5.54 11.38
CA LEU A 86 7.62 5.15 12.76
C LEU A 86 8.59 6.14 13.42
N SER A 87 8.63 6.16 14.75
CA SER A 87 9.46 7.07 15.53
C SER A 87 10.97 6.86 15.34
N ASP A 88 11.39 5.67 14.90
CA ASP A 88 12.78 5.37 14.53
C ASP A 88 13.14 5.77 13.09
N GLY A 89 12.19 6.36 12.36
CA GLY A 89 12.38 6.83 10.99
C GLY A 89 12.10 5.78 9.91
N ARG A 90 11.83 4.52 10.28
CA ARG A 90 11.36 3.52 9.33
C ARG A 90 9.98 3.88 8.80
N ILE A 91 9.69 3.42 7.58
CA ILE A 91 8.34 3.48 7.00
C ILE A 91 7.78 2.07 7.02
N VAL A 92 6.54 1.91 7.49
CA VAL A 92 5.80 0.67 7.38
C VAL A 92 4.66 0.82 6.39
N ALA A 93 4.52 -0.17 5.50
CA ALA A 93 3.33 -0.34 4.69
C ALA A 93 2.54 -1.54 5.21
N VAL A 94 1.25 -1.36 5.44
CA VAL A 94 0.32 -2.48 5.68
C VAL A 94 -0.58 -2.66 4.46
N VAL A 95 -0.71 -3.90 3.99
CA VAL A 95 -1.55 -4.22 2.83
C VAL A 95 -2.33 -5.50 3.11
N ASP A 96 -3.64 -5.50 2.85
CA ASP A 96 -4.43 -6.73 2.89
C ASP A 96 -4.20 -7.60 1.64
N GLN A 97 -3.98 -8.89 1.90
CA GLN A 97 -3.95 -9.97 0.93
C GLN A 97 -5.28 -10.72 0.98
N ILE A 98 -5.89 -10.91 -0.19
CA ILE A 98 -7.13 -11.67 -0.33
C ILE A 98 -6.87 -12.87 -1.23
N LYS A 99 -7.27 -14.07 -0.80
CA LYS A 99 -7.17 -15.31 -1.58
C LYS A 99 -8.54 -15.91 -1.92
N GLY A 100 -8.59 -16.68 -3.01
CA GLY A 100 -9.68 -17.62 -3.30
C GLY A 100 -10.91 -17.04 -3.99
N LEU A 101 -10.74 -16.18 -5.00
CA LEU A 101 -11.87 -15.60 -5.76
C LEU A 101 -12.71 -16.67 -6.51
N LYS A 102 -12.13 -17.83 -6.87
CA LYS A 102 -12.81 -18.93 -7.57
C LYS A 102 -13.62 -19.89 -6.70
N CYS A 103 -13.37 -19.96 -5.39
CA CYS A 103 -14.03 -20.94 -4.54
C CYS A 103 -15.45 -20.47 -4.17
N ARG A 104 -16.41 -20.64 -5.10
CA ARG A 104 -17.86 -20.48 -4.82
C ARG A 104 -18.36 -21.41 -3.70
N HIS A 105 -17.56 -22.39 -3.29
CA HIS A 105 -17.93 -23.45 -2.34
C HIS A 105 -17.02 -23.59 -1.10
N SER A 106 -15.96 -22.80 -0.93
CA SER A 106 -15.13 -22.90 0.29
C SER A 106 -15.31 -21.68 1.18
N GLN A 107 -15.62 -21.92 2.45
CA GLN A 107 -15.79 -20.93 3.51
C GLN A 107 -14.47 -20.24 3.92
N ALA A 108 -13.37 -20.45 3.19
CA ALA A 108 -12.03 -19.98 3.59
C ALA A 108 -11.47 -18.95 2.59
N ARG A 109 -12.07 -17.75 2.57
CA ARG A 109 -11.37 -16.57 2.03
C ARG A 109 -10.29 -16.19 3.03
N GLU A 110 -9.03 -16.46 2.71
CA GLU A 110 -7.94 -15.91 3.52
C GLU A 110 -7.88 -14.40 3.24
N GLN A 111 -8.12 -13.62 4.29
CA GLN A 111 -8.04 -12.17 4.30
C GLN A 111 -7.11 -11.80 5.43
N ILE A 112 -5.93 -11.29 5.09
CA ILE A 112 -4.87 -11.13 6.07
C ILE A 112 -3.97 -9.96 5.72
N ASN A 113 -3.55 -9.24 6.74
CA ASN A 113 -2.68 -8.10 6.58
C ASN A 113 -1.22 -8.55 6.58
N ARG A 114 -0.43 -7.90 5.73
CA ARG A 114 1.01 -8.10 5.61
C ARG A 114 1.71 -6.77 5.78
N LEU A 115 2.94 -6.83 6.29
CA LEU A 115 3.76 -5.64 6.51
C LEU A 115 4.96 -5.62 5.56
N TRP A 116 5.34 -4.42 5.13
CA TRP A 116 6.64 -4.13 4.56
C TRP A 116 7.29 -3.01 5.36
N PHE A 117 8.60 -3.07 5.48
CA PHE A 117 9.38 -2.04 6.15
C PHE A 117 10.43 -1.48 5.21
N SER A 118 10.59 -0.17 5.22
CA SER A 118 11.75 0.51 4.66
C SER A 118 12.50 1.20 5.79
N ASP A 119 13.82 1.02 5.81
CA ASP A 119 14.77 1.64 6.72
C ASP A 119 15.66 2.69 6.03
N ASP A 120 15.36 3.00 4.78
CA ASP A 120 16.17 3.86 3.92
C ASP A 120 15.34 4.92 3.18
N ASN A 121 14.41 5.55 3.90
CA ASN A 121 13.57 6.63 3.40
C ASN A 121 12.63 6.23 2.23
N GLY A 122 12.24 4.96 2.18
CA GLY A 122 11.29 4.40 1.21
C GLY A 122 11.93 3.89 -0.08
N HIS A 123 13.26 3.84 -0.17
CA HIS A 123 13.97 3.43 -1.38
C HIS A 123 13.93 1.90 -1.59
N HIS A 124 14.04 1.13 -0.51
CA HIS A 124 13.93 -0.33 -0.53
C HIS A 124 12.96 -0.81 0.54
N TRP A 125 12.27 -1.92 0.26
CA TRP A 125 11.21 -2.46 1.12
C TRP A 125 11.46 -3.95 1.41
N GLN A 126 11.44 -4.30 2.69
CA GLN A 126 11.59 -5.66 3.21
C GLN A 126 10.21 -6.23 3.56
N GLY A 127 9.84 -7.39 3.00
CA GLY A 127 8.55 -8.04 3.23
C GLY A 127 8.09 -8.90 2.04
N PRO A 128 6.85 -9.42 2.04
CA PRO A 128 5.84 -9.31 3.11
C PRO A 128 6.23 -10.05 4.38
N LEU A 129 6.10 -9.38 5.52
CA LEU A 129 6.11 -10.02 6.83
C LEU A 129 4.68 -10.44 7.23
N PRO A 130 4.50 -11.65 7.79
CA PRO A 130 3.20 -12.14 8.22
C PRO A 130 2.70 -11.38 9.46
N THR A 131 1.38 -11.26 9.59
CA THR A 131 0.72 -10.76 10.81
C THR A 131 -0.40 -11.72 11.20
N PRO A 132 -0.82 -11.76 12.48
CA PRO A 132 -2.04 -12.48 12.87
C PRO A 132 -3.33 -11.71 12.50
N VAL A 133 -3.22 -10.49 11.96
CA VAL A 133 -4.36 -9.59 11.75
C VAL A 133 -5.13 -9.99 10.50
N LYS A 134 -6.33 -10.52 10.71
CA LYS A 134 -7.27 -10.91 9.66
C LYS A 134 -8.16 -9.74 9.25
N GLY A 135 -8.65 -9.78 8.01
CA GLY A 135 -9.55 -8.78 7.45
C GLY A 135 -8.98 -8.07 6.23
N ILE A 136 -9.75 -7.12 5.71
CA ILE A 136 -9.46 -6.33 4.52
C ILE A 136 -9.58 -4.85 4.84
N VAL A 137 -8.99 -3.99 4.00
CA VAL A 137 -9.07 -2.52 4.15
C VAL A 137 -8.52 -2.10 5.52
N PRO A 138 -7.23 -2.36 5.80
CA PRO A 138 -6.62 -1.93 7.06
C PRO A 138 -6.65 -0.42 7.19
N ASP A 139 -6.49 0.01 8.43
CA ASP A 139 -6.07 1.38 8.75
C ASP A 139 -4.55 1.42 9.01
N GLN A 140 -4.02 2.61 9.25
CA GLN A 140 -2.62 2.85 9.53
C GLN A 140 -2.12 2.07 10.76
N LEU A 141 -0.83 1.67 10.73
CA LEU A 141 -0.17 1.10 11.89
C LEU A 141 0.22 2.23 12.83
N ILE A 142 -0.30 2.20 14.05
CA ILE A 142 0.00 3.21 15.06
C ILE A 142 1.04 2.64 16.03
N GLU A 143 2.18 3.31 16.11
CA GLU A 143 3.18 3.03 17.13
C GLU A 143 2.74 3.63 18.47
N LEU A 144 2.65 2.78 19.50
CA LEU A 144 2.33 3.22 20.85
C LEU A 144 3.60 3.67 21.56
N ARG A 145 3.51 4.75 22.35
CA ARG A 145 4.64 5.26 23.14
C ARG A 145 5.12 4.26 24.21
N HIS A 146 4.21 3.42 24.70
CA HIS A 146 4.46 2.38 25.70
C HIS A 146 3.59 1.16 25.37
N GLY A 147 4.12 -0.05 25.61
CA GLY A 147 3.37 -1.30 25.50
C GLY A 147 3.53 -2.15 26.76
N PRO A 148 2.59 -3.06 27.05
CA PRO A 148 2.80 -4.06 28.10
C PRO A 148 3.99 -4.95 27.71
N PHE A 149 4.89 -5.17 28.67
CA PHE A 149 6.05 -6.06 28.55
C PHE A 149 5.62 -7.53 28.46
#